data_AF-A0A1S6ISC6-F1
#
_entry.id   AF-A0A1S6ISC6-F1
#
_cell.length_a   1.000
_cell.length_b   1.000
_cell.length_c   1.000
_cell.angle_alpha   90.00
_cell.angle_beta   90.00
_cell.angle_gamma   90.00
#
_symmetry.space_group_name_H-M   'P 1'
#
loop_
_entity.id
_entity.type
_entity.pdbx_description
1 polymer ?
#
loop_
_entity_poly.entity_id
_entity_poly.type
_entity_poly.pdbx_seq_one_letter_code
_entity_poly.pdbx_strand_id
1 'polypeptide(L)'
;MGKYKLTPKQVSGAILVLYLAAFAVLNSLTPTRAFSEWENRRLEQAPQFSWANLLDGSFTADFEKYLADQFTLKDSWVGLKTGLERLVGKREFNGVYLGKEDYLLQAFAKPRPEDLQNKMEAINSFGAATPQLNKYLMVVPNAIEFHRDKLPPYLETESQAKWLAQIKSSLRQDIKFVDVYQILQARREEYLYYKTDHHWTTLAAFYAYQKFIEATGDTPRTLDDYAVEQARGDFYGSLSSKSGLRALTSDTIQIFRPKKQTAVQVEYYEAEGSSQVVTSLYQRSQLQKKDKYAVFLGGNYPLIKITSQAAPGKKLLVLKDSYANCFIPFLTEHYNQIFVVDLRYYGDILSDLIRENGISDVLLLYNVHTFFEDPNVESILDFMDIEQEPADPRELLTATDQPINFQEFFQQDVFMGDSITEAISYLGLLEPRNVCATIGVNINEAKAQIGQIQLNNPRHIYLLYGVNDMDDRTPSQWFVEEYRGLIQGLKQKYPQARIYIQSVLPVSASLERKKPHTNNRHIQQCNVSLSKMAAEEQVNYINLAALINEQNQDLYEADGVHFKAPFYNLWLSYLVNYFGGGK
;
A
#
# COMPACT_ATOMS: atom_id res chain seq x y z
N MET A 1 21.41 10.46 72.86
CA MET A 1 20.73 9.94 71.65
C MET A 1 20.20 11.12 70.84
N GLY A 2 20.99 11.62 69.89
CA GLY A 2 20.56 12.69 68.99
C GLY A 2 19.60 12.13 67.94
N LYS A 3 18.33 12.54 67.98
CA LYS A 3 17.38 12.24 66.90
C LYS A 3 17.81 13.02 65.67
N TYR A 4 18.44 12.35 64.70
CA TYR A 4 18.62 12.90 63.36
C TYR A 4 17.23 13.22 62.79
N LYS A 5 16.82 14.49 62.83
CA LYS A 5 15.62 14.94 62.13
C LYS A 5 15.97 14.98 60.65
N LEU A 6 15.47 13.99 59.90
CA LEU A 6 15.52 14.00 58.44
C LEU A 6 14.94 15.32 57.95
N THR A 7 15.69 16.02 57.12
CA THR A 7 15.21 17.24 56.46
C THR A 7 14.07 16.86 55.50
N PRO A 8 13.10 17.75 55.23
CA PRO A 8 12.02 17.47 54.28
C PRO A 8 12.52 16.98 52.92
N LYS A 9 13.67 17.47 52.44
CA LYS A 9 14.33 17.00 51.21
C LYS A 9 14.76 15.53 51.27
N GLN A 10 15.32 15.09 52.40
CA GLN A 10 15.72 13.69 52.60
C GLN A 10 14.51 12.78 52.71
N VAL A 11 13.42 13.24 53.33
CA VAL A 11 12.14 12.50 53.39
C VAL A 11 11.57 12.35 51.98
N SER A 12 11.48 13.43 51.20
CA SER A 12 11.00 13.36 49.81
C SER A 12 11.88 12.47 48.92
N GLY A 13 13.20 12.54 49.07
CA GLY A 13 14.13 11.68 48.35
C GLY A 13 13.95 10.20 48.71
N ALA A 14 13.81 9.88 50.00
CA ALA A 14 13.55 8.51 50.45
C ALA A 14 12.22 7.96 49.91
N ILE A 15 11.17 8.78 49.88
CA ILE A 15 9.87 8.40 49.31
C ILE A 15 10.00 8.11 47.81
N LEU A 16 10.72 8.93 47.05
CA LEU A 16 10.93 8.71 45.62
C LEU A 16 11.70 7.41 45.36
N VAL A 17 12.76 7.13 46.12
CA VAL A 17 13.53 5.88 45.98
C VAL A 17 12.67 4.67 46.31
N LEU A 18 11.90 4.72 47.41
CA LEU A 18 10.97 3.64 47.77
C LEU A 18 9.90 3.43 46.70
N TYR A 19 9.37 4.51 46.13
CA TYR A 19 8.42 4.46 45.02
C TYR A 19 9.04 3.76 43.80
N LEU A 20 10.23 4.18 43.36
CA LEU A 20 10.90 3.57 42.20
C LEU A 20 11.24 2.10 42.45
N ALA A 21 11.74 1.76 43.65
CA ALA A 21 12.03 0.38 44.02
C ALA A 21 10.77 -0.49 44.05
N ALA A 22 9.66 0.03 44.59
CA ALA A 22 8.38 -0.68 44.60
C ALA A 22 7.89 -0.95 43.17
N PHE A 23 7.95 0.03 42.27
CA PHE A 23 7.56 -0.17 40.87
C PHE A 23 8.52 -1.11 40.13
N ALA A 24 9.82 -1.09 40.40
CA ALA A 24 10.76 -2.04 39.81
C ALA A 24 10.44 -3.49 40.22
N VAL A 25 10.10 -3.72 41.51
CA VAL A 25 9.69 -5.03 42.01
C VAL A 25 8.35 -5.45 41.39
N LEU A 26 7.36 -4.57 41.40
CA LEU A 26 6.05 -4.84 40.81
C LEU A 26 6.16 -5.18 39.31
N ASN A 27 6.98 -4.44 38.56
CA ASN A 27 7.21 -4.68 37.14
C ASN A 27 7.89 -6.02 36.88
N SER A 28 8.82 -6.42 37.75
CA SER A 28 9.48 -7.73 37.66
C SER A 28 8.55 -8.90 37.99
N LEU A 29 7.52 -8.67 38.82
CA LEU A 29 6.53 -9.68 39.19
C LEU A 29 5.32 -9.73 38.25
N THR A 30 5.12 -8.68 37.44
CA THR A 30 3.98 -8.61 36.52
C THR A 30 4.27 -9.47 35.28
N PRO A 31 3.41 -10.45 34.95
CA PRO A 31 3.60 -11.25 33.75
C PRO A 31 3.57 -10.42 32.47
N THR A 32 4.48 -10.73 31.55
CA THR A 32 4.54 -10.12 30.23
C THR A 32 3.27 -10.43 29.43
N ARG A 33 2.67 -9.42 28.80
CA ARG A 33 1.50 -9.55 27.94
C ARG A 33 1.93 -9.50 26.48
N ALA A 34 1.38 -10.39 25.66
CA ALA A 34 1.63 -10.40 24.22
C ALA A 34 0.73 -9.41 23.43
N PHE A 35 -0.42 -9.02 24.00
CA PHE A 35 -1.41 -8.18 23.34
C PHE A 35 -2.11 -7.28 24.35
N SER A 36 -2.40 -6.04 23.97
CA SER A 36 -3.22 -5.11 24.75
C SER A 36 -4.58 -4.96 24.09
N GLU A 37 -5.64 -5.43 24.76
CA GLU A 37 -7.02 -5.19 24.29
C GLU A 37 -7.39 -3.71 24.33
N TRP A 38 -6.83 -2.94 25.27
CA TRP A 38 -7.09 -1.50 25.37
C TRP A 38 -6.47 -0.72 24.23
N GLU A 39 -5.21 -0.99 23.90
CA GLU A 39 -4.49 -0.33 22.79
C GLU A 39 -4.74 -1.00 21.44
N ASN A 40 -5.41 -2.16 21.43
CA ASN A 40 -5.68 -3.00 20.25
C ASN A 40 -4.43 -3.29 19.40
N ARG A 41 -3.32 -3.66 20.05
CA ARG A 41 -2.05 -3.97 19.37
C ARG A 41 -1.22 -5.01 20.11
N ARG A 42 -0.27 -5.62 19.39
CA ARG A 42 0.81 -6.41 19.99
C ARG A 42 1.72 -5.49 20.82
N LEU A 43 2.14 -6.01 21.96
CA LEU A 43 3.04 -5.31 22.88
C LEU A 43 4.46 -5.80 22.63
N GLU A 44 5.43 -4.91 22.82
CA GLU A 44 6.85 -5.24 22.69
C GLU A 44 7.22 -6.38 23.65
N GLN A 45 7.97 -7.36 23.15
CA GLN A 45 8.41 -8.52 23.91
C GLN A 45 9.86 -8.31 24.38
N ALA A 46 10.31 -9.14 25.33
CA ALA A 46 11.64 -8.98 25.89
C ALA A 46 12.70 -9.14 24.76
N PRO A 47 13.54 -8.11 24.51
CA PRO A 47 14.52 -8.18 23.43
C PRO A 47 15.58 -9.24 23.76
N GLN A 48 16.08 -9.92 22.72
CA GLN A 48 17.20 -10.83 22.90
C GLN A 48 18.49 -10.03 23.13
N PHE A 49 19.20 -10.36 24.21
CA PHE A 49 20.47 -9.71 24.52
C PHE A 49 21.56 -10.18 23.56
N SER A 50 22.25 -9.23 22.93
CA SER A 50 23.48 -9.49 22.17
C SER A 50 24.45 -8.30 22.37
N TRP A 51 25.75 -8.59 22.40
CA TRP A 51 26.76 -7.53 22.53
C TRP A 51 26.79 -6.60 21.31
N ALA A 52 26.45 -7.11 20.12
CA ALA A 52 26.33 -6.29 18.92
C ALA A 52 25.19 -5.27 19.06
N ASN A 53 24.01 -5.73 19.46
CA ASN A 53 22.80 -4.90 19.63
C ASN A 53 22.94 -3.89 20.78
N LEU A 54 23.79 -4.17 21.76
CA LEU A 54 24.10 -3.22 22.83
C LEU A 54 25.03 -2.10 22.34
N LEU A 55 26.04 -2.44 21.53
CA LEU A 55 27.01 -1.48 21.01
C LEU A 55 26.42 -0.57 19.92
N ASP A 56 25.49 -1.07 19.12
CA ASP A 56 24.77 -0.28 18.11
C ASP A 56 23.55 0.50 18.67
N GLY A 57 23.19 0.26 19.95
CA GLY A 57 22.11 0.95 20.65
C GLY A 57 20.70 0.38 20.44
N SER A 58 20.52 -0.60 19.55
CA SER A 58 19.21 -1.22 19.26
C SER A 58 18.62 -1.92 20.48
N PHE A 59 19.44 -2.62 21.28
CA PHE A 59 18.98 -3.30 22.50
C PHE A 59 18.37 -2.33 23.51
N THR A 60 19.00 -1.17 23.72
CA THR A 60 18.50 -0.15 24.66
C THR A 60 17.17 0.41 24.18
N ALA A 61 17.05 0.75 22.89
CA ALA A 61 15.81 1.26 22.32
C ALA A 61 14.67 0.25 22.44
N ASP A 62 14.91 -1.03 22.14
CA ASP A 62 13.89 -2.08 22.23
C ASP A 62 13.55 -2.43 23.68
N PHE A 63 14.52 -2.38 24.60
CA PHE A 63 14.28 -2.56 26.02
C PHE A 63 13.45 -1.43 26.62
N GLU A 64 13.64 -0.17 26.19
CA GLU A 64 12.79 0.96 26.59
C GLU A 64 11.35 0.78 26.10
N LYS A 65 11.15 0.37 24.85
CA LYS A 65 9.81 0.03 24.32
C LYS A 65 9.16 -1.10 25.11
N TYR A 66 9.92 -2.18 25.38
CA TYR A 66 9.49 -3.29 26.22
C TYR A 66 9.04 -2.83 27.60
N LEU A 67 9.86 -2.04 28.30
CA LEU A 67 9.51 -1.52 29.62
C LEU A 67 8.26 -0.62 29.58
N ALA A 68 8.14 0.24 28.57
CA ALA A 68 6.98 1.10 28.39
C ALA A 68 5.69 0.30 28.13
N ASP A 69 5.77 -0.81 27.40
CA ASP A 69 4.64 -1.66 27.05
C ASP A 69 4.23 -2.61 28.17
N GLN A 70 5.20 -3.11 28.93
CA GLN A 70 4.98 -4.07 29.99
C GLN A 70 4.83 -3.43 31.37
N PHE A 71 4.88 -2.09 31.44
CA PHE A 71 4.80 -1.35 32.70
C PHE A 71 3.58 -1.78 33.53
N THR A 72 3.81 -2.10 34.80
CA THR A 72 2.74 -2.51 35.72
C THR A 72 1.59 -1.52 35.75
N LEU A 73 0.37 -2.02 35.56
CA LEU A 73 -0.86 -1.22 35.55
C LEU A 73 -0.88 -0.10 34.48
N LYS A 74 -0.11 -0.22 33.38
CA LYS A 74 -0.06 0.75 32.28
C LYS A 74 -1.44 1.27 31.88
N ASP A 75 -2.39 0.37 31.64
CA ASP A 75 -3.73 0.73 31.17
C ASP A 75 -4.44 1.63 32.19
N SER A 76 -4.31 1.35 33.49
CA SER A 76 -4.88 2.18 34.56
C SER A 76 -4.25 3.57 34.60
N TRP A 77 -2.94 3.68 34.38
CA TRP A 77 -2.24 4.97 34.27
C TRP A 77 -2.70 5.78 33.07
N VAL A 78 -2.85 5.15 31.91
CA VAL A 78 -3.40 5.80 30.70
C VAL A 78 -4.80 6.32 31.00
N GLY A 79 -5.66 5.52 31.62
CA GLY A 79 -7.01 5.93 32.00
C GLY A 79 -7.06 7.08 33.01
N LEU A 80 -6.18 7.07 34.01
CA LEU A 80 -6.07 8.18 34.98
C LEU A 80 -5.59 9.46 34.29
N LYS A 81 -4.56 9.37 33.45
CA LYS A 81 -4.04 10.50 32.67
C LYS A 81 -5.14 11.10 31.80
N THR A 82 -5.81 10.30 30.97
CA THR A 82 -6.85 10.81 30.07
C THR A 82 -8.05 11.36 30.83
N GLY A 83 -8.40 10.77 31.98
CA GLY A 83 -9.42 11.28 32.88
C GLY A 83 -9.07 12.66 33.45
N LEU A 84 -7.85 12.85 33.96
CA LEU A 84 -7.37 14.15 34.47
C LEU A 84 -7.29 15.19 33.35
N GLU A 85 -6.77 14.81 32.18
CA GLU A 85 -6.73 15.67 30.99
C GLU A 85 -8.13 16.12 30.57
N ARG A 86 -9.12 15.21 30.58
CA ARG A 86 -10.52 15.54 30.31
C ARG A 86 -11.09 16.50 31.35
N LEU A 87 -10.77 16.32 32.63
CA LEU A 87 -11.23 17.20 33.72
C LEU A 87 -10.71 18.63 33.59
N VAL A 88 -9.47 18.81 33.14
CA VAL A 88 -8.90 20.14 32.89
C VAL A 88 -9.34 20.75 31.55
N GLY A 89 -10.26 20.09 30.83
CA GLY A 89 -10.90 20.62 29.64
C GLY A 89 -10.27 20.20 28.31
N LYS A 90 -9.29 19.30 28.30
CA LYS A 90 -8.71 18.76 27.05
C LYS A 90 -9.77 17.99 26.27
N ARG A 91 -9.86 18.27 24.96
CA ARG A 91 -10.84 17.65 24.05
C ARG A 91 -10.21 16.85 22.92
N GLU A 92 -8.89 16.88 22.77
CA GLU A 92 -8.17 16.12 21.75
C GLU A 92 -7.22 15.12 22.40
N PHE A 93 -7.23 13.88 21.91
CA PHE A 93 -6.41 12.79 22.41
C PHE A 93 -5.86 12.00 21.22
N ASN A 94 -4.57 12.16 20.91
CA ASN A 94 -3.89 11.48 19.81
C ASN A 94 -4.60 11.67 18.44
N GLY A 95 -4.97 12.90 18.09
CA GLY A 95 -5.68 13.22 16.84
C GLY A 95 -7.15 12.79 16.80
N VAL A 96 -7.74 12.43 17.95
CA VAL A 96 -9.15 12.10 18.11
C VAL A 96 -9.82 13.13 19.02
N TYR A 97 -10.87 13.77 18.53
CA TYR A 97 -11.65 14.74 19.29
C TYR A 97 -12.80 14.06 20.04
N LEU A 98 -12.95 14.41 21.32
CA LEU A 98 -14.12 14.05 22.12
C LEU A 98 -15.23 15.08 21.90
N GLY A 99 -16.19 14.72 21.05
CA GLY A 99 -17.40 15.48 20.79
C GLY A 99 -18.50 15.25 21.84
N LYS A 100 -19.65 15.90 21.63
CA LYS A 100 -20.88 15.67 22.40
C LYS A 100 -21.36 14.22 22.25
N GLU A 101 -22.11 13.74 23.23
CA GLU A 101 -22.73 12.40 23.24
C GLU A 101 -21.72 11.24 23.08
N ASP A 102 -20.50 11.44 23.57
CA ASP A 102 -19.36 10.53 23.50
C ASP A 102 -18.88 10.18 22.08
N TYR A 103 -19.19 11.01 21.07
CA TYR A 103 -18.61 10.82 19.74
C TYR A 103 -17.10 11.07 19.75
N LEU A 104 -16.34 10.07 19.32
CA LEU A 104 -14.93 10.21 18.99
C LEU A 104 -14.81 10.53 17.51
N LEU A 105 -14.28 11.71 17.19
CA LEU A 105 -14.19 12.22 15.83
C LEU A 105 -12.72 12.35 15.43
N GLN A 106 -12.30 11.55 14.46
CA GLN A 106 -10.92 11.59 13.96
C GLN A 106 -10.69 12.84 13.10
N ALA A 107 -9.62 13.57 13.40
CA ALA A 107 -9.22 14.72 12.62
C ALA A 107 -8.94 14.33 11.15
N PHE A 108 -9.41 15.14 10.21
CA PHE A 108 -9.01 15.06 8.81
C PHE A 108 -7.98 16.15 8.54
N ALA A 109 -6.72 15.74 8.41
CA ALA A 109 -5.65 16.65 8.03
C ALA A 109 -5.86 17.08 6.58
N LYS A 110 -5.59 18.36 6.30
CA LYS A 110 -5.69 18.91 4.95
C LYS A 110 -4.69 18.20 4.03
N PRO A 111 -5.15 17.48 2.99
CA PRO A 111 -4.26 16.84 2.02
C PRO A 111 -3.38 17.86 1.28
N ARG A 112 -2.19 17.43 0.84
CA ARG A 112 -1.39 18.26 -0.06
C ARG A 112 -2.02 18.20 -1.46
N PRO A 113 -2.03 19.30 -2.23
CA PRO A 113 -2.54 19.28 -3.60
C PRO A 113 -1.87 18.22 -4.50
N GLU A 114 -0.58 17.97 -4.29
CA GLU A 114 0.20 16.96 -5.00
C GLU A 114 -0.30 15.53 -4.72
N ASP A 115 -0.69 15.22 -3.47
CA ASP A 115 -1.24 13.90 -3.11
C ASP A 115 -2.55 13.63 -3.88
N LEU A 116 -3.41 14.66 -4.02
CA LEU A 116 -4.60 14.54 -4.83
C LEU A 116 -4.24 14.32 -6.31
N GLN A 117 -3.32 15.13 -6.84
CA GLN A 117 -2.91 15.04 -8.25
C GLN A 117 -2.40 13.63 -8.59
N ASN A 118 -1.45 13.11 -7.81
CA ASN A 118 -0.83 11.80 -8.05
C ASN A 118 -1.88 10.67 -8.01
N LYS A 119 -2.78 10.69 -7.03
CA LYS A 119 -3.86 9.69 -6.92
C LYS A 119 -4.83 9.75 -8.08
N MET A 120 -5.21 10.95 -8.49
CA MET A 120 -6.12 11.11 -9.63
C MET A 120 -5.45 10.70 -10.95
N GLU A 121 -4.17 10.99 -11.13
CA GLU A 121 -3.38 10.54 -12.28
C GLU A 121 -3.29 9.02 -12.33
N ALA A 122 -3.01 8.37 -11.20
CA ALA A 122 -2.95 6.92 -11.09
C ALA A 122 -4.31 6.25 -11.41
N ILE A 123 -5.41 6.76 -10.83
CA ILE A 123 -6.76 6.24 -11.07
C ILE A 123 -7.21 6.45 -12.52
N ASN A 124 -6.94 7.63 -13.08
CA ASN A 124 -7.28 7.92 -14.47
C ASN A 124 -6.49 7.04 -15.44
N SER A 125 -5.20 6.82 -15.16
CA SER A 125 -4.34 5.91 -15.92
C SER A 125 -4.82 4.47 -15.80
N PHE A 126 -5.22 4.02 -14.61
CA PHE A 126 -5.79 2.68 -14.41
C PHE A 126 -7.04 2.52 -15.27
N GLY A 127 -7.89 3.55 -15.27
CA GLY A 127 -9.06 3.53 -16.11
C GLY A 127 -8.70 3.47 -17.60
N ALA A 128 -7.70 4.22 -18.04
CA ALA A 128 -7.26 4.24 -19.44
C ALA A 128 -6.70 2.89 -19.89
N ALA A 129 -5.99 2.18 -18.99
CA ALA A 129 -5.48 0.83 -19.19
C ALA A 129 -6.56 -0.27 -19.17
N THR A 130 -7.79 0.07 -18.76
CA THR A 130 -8.90 -0.89 -18.63
C THR A 130 -10.17 -0.43 -19.35
N PRO A 131 -10.11 -0.06 -20.65
CA PRO A 131 -11.23 0.53 -21.37
C PRO A 131 -12.47 -0.39 -21.42
N GLN A 132 -12.27 -1.71 -21.39
CA GLN A 132 -13.31 -2.75 -21.41
C GLN A 132 -14.11 -2.86 -20.11
N LEU A 133 -13.61 -2.33 -18.99
CA LEU A 133 -14.27 -2.46 -17.67
C LEU A 133 -15.23 -1.30 -17.41
N ASN A 134 -16.33 -1.57 -16.72
CA ASN A 134 -17.12 -0.53 -16.06
C ASN A 134 -16.43 -0.15 -14.75
N LYS A 135 -16.11 1.13 -14.57
CA LYS A 135 -15.27 1.58 -13.46
C LYS A 135 -16.04 2.56 -12.58
N TYR A 136 -15.94 2.36 -11.27
CA TYR A 136 -16.63 3.17 -10.27
C TYR A 136 -15.65 3.61 -9.19
N LEU A 137 -15.69 4.89 -8.81
CA LEU A 137 -14.96 5.41 -7.67
C LEU A 137 -15.95 5.90 -6.61
N MET A 138 -15.84 5.37 -5.40
CA MET A 138 -16.57 5.79 -4.22
C MET A 138 -15.58 6.21 -3.12
N VAL A 139 -15.51 7.50 -2.85
CA VAL A 139 -14.74 8.03 -1.72
C VAL A 139 -15.72 8.55 -0.66
N VAL A 140 -15.68 7.95 0.52
CA VAL A 140 -16.68 8.15 1.58
C VAL A 140 -16.14 9.11 2.65
N PRO A 141 -16.85 10.19 3.02
CA PRO A 141 -16.48 11.01 4.16
C PRO A 141 -16.45 10.21 5.47
N ASN A 142 -15.63 10.65 6.42
CA ASN A 142 -15.67 10.11 7.78
C ASN A 142 -16.66 10.91 8.67
N ALA A 143 -16.85 10.43 9.91
CA ALA A 143 -17.85 10.98 10.85
C ALA A 143 -17.68 12.48 11.15
N ILE A 144 -16.46 13.04 11.09
CA ILE A 144 -16.21 14.43 11.46
C ILE A 144 -16.89 15.41 10.49
N GLU A 145 -17.09 15.02 9.23
CA GLU A 145 -17.72 15.84 8.21
C GLU A 145 -19.19 16.14 8.55
N PHE A 146 -19.90 15.13 9.03
CA PHE A 146 -21.35 15.18 9.27
C PHE A 146 -21.71 15.58 10.71
N HIS A 147 -20.77 15.43 11.65
CA HIS A 147 -20.98 15.71 13.07
C HIS A 147 -20.14 16.90 13.59
N ARG A 148 -19.88 17.89 12.75
CA ARG A 148 -19.15 19.11 13.15
C ARG A 148 -19.85 19.86 14.30
N ASP A 149 -21.16 19.78 14.39
CA ASP A 149 -21.98 20.33 15.48
C ASP A 149 -21.70 19.68 16.86
N LYS A 150 -21.11 18.48 16.86
CA LYS A 150 -20.67 17.76 18.06
C LYS A 150 -19.27 18.14 18.50
N LEU A 151 -18.48 18.80 17.66
CA LEU A 151 -17.14 19.26 18.04
C LEU A 151 -17.20 20.47 18.99
N PRO A 152 -16.12 20.68 19.78
CA PRO A 152 -15.90 21.95 20.47
C PRO A 152 -16.03 23.16 19.51
N PRO A 153 -16.77 24.23 19.88
CA PRO A 153 -17.08 25.35 18.96
C PRO A 153 -15.89 26.11 18.39
N TYR A 154 -14.71 25.98 19.01
CA TYR A 154 -13.48 26.66 18.61
C TYR A 154 -12.63 25.85 17.62
N LEU A 155 -13.04 24.62 17.28
CA LEU A 155 -12.31 23.77 16.35
C LEU A 155 -12.89 23.91 14.94
N GLU A 156 -12.06 24.39 14.03
CA GLU A 156 -12.32 24.33 12.60
C GLU A 156 -11.74 23.03 12.03
N THR A 157 -12.50 22.36 11.17
CA THR A 157 -12.08 21.13 10.50
C THR A 157 -12.08 21.32 9.00
N GLU A 158 -11.11 20.72 8.32
CA GLU A 158 -11.04 20.73 6.87
C GLU A 158 -12.28 20.08 6.26
N SER A 159 -12.83 20.71 5.21
CA SER A 159 -14.07 20.25 4.59
C SER A 159 -13.84 19.14 3.58
N GLN A 160 -14.32 17.94 3.86
CA GLN A 160 -14.15 16.78 2.98
C GLN A 160 -14.99 16.92 1.71
N ALA A 161 -16.14 17.61 1.77
CA ALA A 161 -16.96 17.91 0.60
C ALA A 161 -16.18 18.60 -0.53
N LYS A 162 -15.25 19.50 -0.18
CA LYS A 162 -14.41 20.22 -1.14
C LYS A 162 -13.48 19.26 -1.89
N TRP A 163 -12.84 18.35 -1.17
CA TRP A 163 -11.94 17.36 -1.74
C TRP A 163 -12.69 16.34 -2.61
N LEU A 164 -13.87 15.91 -2.19
CA LEU A 164 -14.72 15.04 -3.01
C LEU A 164 -15.15 15.72 -4.32
N ALA A 165 -15.48 17.01 -4.29
CA ALA A 165 -15.78 17.76 -5.50
C ALA A 165 -14.58 17.83 -6.45
N GLN A 166 -13.37 18.02 -5.92
CA GLN A 166 -12.13 18.03 -6.72
C GLN A 166 -11.82 16.64 -7.31
N ILE A 167 -11.94 15.57 -6.51
CA ILE A 167 -11.81 14.18 -6.98
C ILE A 167 -12.78 13.95 -8.15
N LYS A 168 -14.07 14.27 -7.96
CA LYS A 168 -15.09 14.12 -8.99
C LYS A 168 -14.77 14.90 -10.28
N SER A 169 -14.27 16.14 -10.17
CA SER A 169 -13.94 16.95 -11.35
C SER A 169 -12.68 16.49 -12.09
N SER A 170 -11.77 15.80 -11.40
CA SER A 170 -10.52 15.31 -11.97
C SER A 170 -10.64 13.92 -12.61
N LEU A 171 -11.80 13.25 -12.47
CA LEU A 171 -12.00 11.91 -13.01
C LEU A 171 -12.20 11.90 -14.52
N ARG A 172 -11.61 10.89 -15.17
CA ARG A 172 -11.90 10.53 -16.56
C ARG A 172 -13.39 10.19 -16.73
N GLN A 173 -13.95 10.54 -17.89
CA GLN A 173 -15.40 10.52 -18.13
C GLN A 173 -16.06 9.13 -18.04
N ASP A 174 -15.33 8.06 -18.32
CA ASP A 174 -15.80 6.68 -18.25
C ASP A 174 -15.52 6.02 -16.88
N ILE A 175 -15.01 6.77 -15.91
CA ILE A 175 -15.00 6.38 -14.50
C ILE A 175 -16.17 7.08 -13.81
N LYS A 176 -17.14 6.31 -13.34
CA LYS A 176 -18.34 6.83 -12.67
C LYS A 176 -18.04 7.15 -11.21
N PHE A 177 -18.12 8.41 -10.82
CA PHE A 177 -18.07 8.80 -9.41
C PHE A 177 -19.41 8.48 -8.71
N VAL A 178 -19.36 7.63 -7.68
CA VAL A 178 -20.53 7.25 -6.89
C VAL A 178 -20.65 8.22 -5.71
N ASP A 179 -21.46 9.25 -5.88
CA ASP A 179 -21.65 10.31 -4.90
C ASP A 179 -22.57 9.87 -3.75
N VAL A 180 -21.97 9.63 -2.59
CA VAL A 180 -22.68 9.25 -1.35
C VAL A 180 -22.85 10.43 -0.38
N TYR A 181 -22.24 11.58 -0.66
CA TYR A 181 -22.20 12.69 0.29
C TYR A 181 -23.62 13.19 0.60
N GLN A 182 -24.41 13.43 -0.45
CA GLN A 182 -25.74 14.03 -0.32
C GLN A 182 -26.71 13.15 0.49
N ILE A 183 -26.69 11.83 0.26
CA ILE A 183 -27.58 10.92 0.98
C ILE A 183 -27.18 10.77 2.45
N LEU A 184 -25.88 10.73 2.75
CA LEU A 184 -25.38 10.68 4.13
C LEU A 184 -25.64 11.99 4.87
N GLN A 185 -25.44 13.14 4.22
CA GLN A 185 -25.74 14.46 4.77
C GLN A 185 -27.23 14.62 5.10
N ALA A 186 -28.11 14.21 4.18
CA ALA A 186 -29.56 14.31 4.37
C ALA A 186 -30.08 13.44 5.52
N ARG A 187 -29.34 12.37 5.85
CA ARG A 187 -29.66 11.40 6.89
C ARG A 187 -28.75 11.47 8.11
N ARG A 188 -27.98 12.55 8.27
CA ARG A 188 -26.94 12.67 9.32
C ARG A 188 -27.45 12.53 10.76
N GLU A 189 -28.76 12.72 10.97
CA GLU A 189 -29.41 12.56 12.27
C GLU A 189 -29.65 11.07 12.62
N GLU A 190 -29.59 10.18 11.62
CA GLU A 190 -29.58 8.73 11.84
C GLU A 190 -28.19 8.27 12.35
N TYR A 191 -28.17 7.07 12.92
CA TYR A 191 -26.94 6.50 13.47
C TYR A 191 -26.04 5.91 12.36
N LEU A 192 -25.41 6.81 11.60
CA LEU A 192 -24.65 6.47 10.38
C LEU A 192 -23.16 6.18 10.62
N TYR A 193 -22.59 6.64 11.73
CA TYR A 193 -21.20 6.39 12.10
C TYR A 193 -21.12 5.88 13.53
N TYR A 194 -20.21 4.93 13.77
CA TYR A 194 -19.93 4.47 15.13
C TYR A 194 -19.36 5.62 15.96
N LYS A 195 -19.68 5.65 17.26
CA LYS A 195 -19.18 6.71 18.15
C LYS A 195 -17.73 6.48 18.54
N THR A 196 -17.35 5.22 18.73
CA THR A 196 -16.05 4.82 19.30
C THR A 196 -15.14 4.15 18.27
N ASP A 197 -15.61 3.99 17.04
CA ASP A 197 -14.90 3.38 15.93
C ASP A 197 -14.81 4.33 14.74
N HIS A 198 -13.77 4.18 13.93
CA HIS A 198 -13.55 5.03 12.76
C HIS A 198 -14.44 4.70 11.57
N HIS A 199 -15.13 3.56 11.56
CA HIS A 199 -16.01 3.16 10.46
C HIS A 199 -17.40 3.79 10.52
N TRP A 200 -18.04 3.84 9.35
CA TRP A 200 -19.49 3.99 9.26
C TRP A 200 -20.25 2.76 9.80
N THR A 201 -21.54 2.90 10.06
CA THR A 201 -22.41 1.78 10.44
C THR A 201 -22.91 1.03 9.20
N THR A 202 -23.44 -0.17 9.41
CA THR A 202 -24.05 -0.97 8.33
C THR A 202 -25.24 -0.25 7.66
N LEU A 203 -25.92 0.64 8.37
CA LEU A 203 -27.00 1.46 7.81
C LEU A 203 -26.47 2.51 6.82
N ALA A 204 -25.35 3.18 7.14
CA ALA A 204 -24.71 4.10 6.21
C ALA A 204 -24.15 3.37 4.98
N ALA A 205 -23.50 2.21 5.21
CA ALA A 205 -23.04 1.34 4.15
C ALA A 205 -24.19 0.89 3.24
N PHE A 206 -25.38 0.62 3.79
CA PHE A 206 -26.58 0.30 3.02
C PHE A 206 -26.97 1.46 2.08
N TYR A 207 -27.03 2.70 2.57
CA TYR A 207 -27.35 3.85 1.70
C TYR A 207 -26.29 4.07 0.60
N ALA A 208 -25.01 3.86 0.92
CA ALA A 208 -23.94 3.90 -0.08
C ALA A 208 -24.07 2.78 -1.11
N TYR A 209 -24.45 1.58 -0.68
CA TYR A 209 -24.74 0.44 -1.55
C TYR A 209 -25.87 0.75 -2.53
N GLN A 210 -26.95 1.39 -2.07
CA GLN A 210 -28.03 1.79 -2.96
C GLN A 210 -27.53 2.72 -4.07
N LYS A 211 -26.66 3.69 -3.74
CA LYS A 211 -26.04 4.58 -4.73
C LYS A 211 -25.12 3.88 -5.70
N PHE A 212 -24.37 2.88 -5.24
CA PHE A 212 -23.54 2.08 -6.13
C PHE A 212 -24.37 1.29 -7.13
N ILE A 213 -25.40 0.56 -6.68
CA ILE A 213 -26.24 -0.24 -7.56
C ILE A 213 -27.04 0.64 -8.54
N GLU A 214 -27.52 1.81 -8.11
CA GLU A 214 -28.11 2.81 -9.02
C GLU A 214 -27.12 3.23 -10.12
N ALA A 215 -25.84 3.42 -9.79
CA ALA A 215 -24.81 3.82 -10.75
C ALA A 215 -24.45 2.72 -11.77
N THR A 216 -24.65 1.45 -11.41
CA THR A 216 -24.51 0.31 -12.33
C THR A 216 -25.69 0.15 -13.27
N GLY A 217 -26.80 0.88 -13.03
CA GLY A 217 -28.05 0.77 -13.77
C GLY A 217 -28.98 -0.34 -13.27
N ASP A 218 -28.63 -1.00 -12.17
CA ASP A 218 -29.47 -1.99 -11.51
C ASP A 218 -30.42 -1.34 -10.49
N THR A 219 -31.39 -2.10 -10.00
CA THR A 219 -32.31 -1.66 -8.93
C THR A 219 -31.81 -2.15 -7.57
N PRO A 220 -31.50 -1.28 -6.61
CA PRO A 220 -31.07 -1.70 -5.28
C PRO A 220 -32.20 -2.33 -4.47
N ARG A 221 -31.82 -3.15 -3.48
CA ARG A 221 -32.73 -3.61 -2.43
C ARG A 221 -33.12 -2.47 -1.50
N THR A 222 -34.20 -2.70 -0.76
CA THR A 222 -34.75 -1.81 0.27
C THR A 222 -34.51 -2.37 1.66
N LEU A 223 -34.62 -1.53 2.70
CA LEU A 223 -34.48 -2.00 4.08
C LEU A 223 -35.47 -3.11 4.44
N ASP A 224 -36.65 -3.11 3.81
CA ASP A 224 -37.69 -4.14 4.01
C ASP A 224 -37.27 -5.52 3.51
N ASP A 225 -36.24 -5.61 2.67
CA ASP A 225 -35.70 -6.88 2.20
C ASP A 225 -34.79 -7.57 3.25
N TYR A 226 -34.47 -6.88 4.36
CA TYR A 226 -33.53 -7.35 5.37
C TYR A 226 -34.17 -7.54 6.75
N ALA A 227 -33.68 -8.54 7.48
CA ALA A 227 -33.84 -8.64 8.92
C ALA A 227 -32.59 -8.06 9.59
N VAL A 228 -32.80 -7.07 10.47
CA VAL A 228 -31.70 -6.42 11.21
C VAL A 228 -31.52 -7.12 12.55
N GLU A 229 -30.34 -7.70 12.74
CA GLU A 229 -29.89 -8.24 14.01
C GLU A 229 -28.98 -7.22 14.71
N GLN A 230 -29.22 -6.99 16.00
CA GLN A 230 -28.30 -6.26 16.86
C GLN A 230 -27.30 -7.24 17.48
N ALA A 231 -26.02 -7.03 17.24
CA ALA A 231 -24.96 -7.71 17.99
C ALA A 231 -24.91 -7.20 19.44
N ARG A 232 -24.07 -7.81 20.29
CA ARG A 232 -23.93 -7.39 21.68
C ARG A 232 -23.44 -5.93 21.77
N GLY A 233 -24.11 -5.13 22.61
CA GLY A 233 -23.92 -3.68 22.75
C GLY A 233 -22.70 -3.24 23.58
N ASP A 234 -21.57 -3.87 23.37
CA ASP A 234 -20.29 -3.65 24.07
C ASP A 234 -19.14 -3.44 23.08
N PHE A 235 -19.42 -2.82 21.93
CA PHE A 235 -18.40 -2.50 20.94
C PHE A 235 -17.71 -1.18 21.30
N TYR A 236 -16.41 -1.25 21.59
CA TYR A 236 -15.52 -0.10 21.71
C TYR A 236 -14.48 -0.19 20.61
N GLY A 237 -14.58 0.67 19.61
CA GLY A 237 -13.78 0.61 18.40
C GLY A 237 -12.36 1.12 18.52
N SER A 238 -11.71 1.24 17.36
CA SER A 238 -10.31 1.65 17.24
C SER A 238 -10.05 3.08 17.73
N LEU A 239 -11.03 3.99 17.63
CA LEU A 239 -10.86 5.37 18.13
C LEU A 239 -10.84 5.42 19.66
N SER A 240 -11.58 4.54 20.34
CA SER A 240 -11.47 4.38 21.80
C SER A 240 -10.08 3.90 22.18
N SER A 241 -9.52 2.93 21.45
CA SER A 241 -8.15 2.46 21.66
C SER A 241 -7.09 3.53 21.37
N LYS A 242 -7.25 4.29 20.27
CA LYS A 242 -6.33 5.36 19.86
C LYS A 242 -6.33 6.54 20.85
N SER A 243 -7.49 6.94 21.34
CA SER A 243 -7.63 8.08 22.27
C SER A 243 -7.25 7.73 23.72
N GLY A 244 -7.37 6.46 24.12
CA GLY A 244 -7.19 6.04 25.52
C GLY A 244 -8.29 6.56 26.46
N LEU A 245 -9.38 7.11 25.91
CA LEU A 245 -10.53 7.57 26.68
C LEU A 245 -11.34 6.39 27.21
N ARG A 246 -11.85 6.55 28.43
CA ARG A 246 -12.61 5.53 29.17
C ARG A 246 -13.99 6.06 29.57
N ALA A 247 -14.87 5.14 29.97
CA ALA A 247 -16.24 5.43 30.36
C ALA A 247 -17.03 6.17 29.26
N LEU A 248 -16.89 5.65 28.03
CA LEU A 248 -17.68 6.08 26.88
C LEU A 248 -18.92 5.20 26.75
N THR A 249 -19.93 5.71 26.07
CA THR A 249 -21.06 4.88 25.61
C THR A 249 -20.57 3.89 24.55
N SER A 250 -20.84 2.60 24.71
CA SER A 250 -20.50 1.58 23.72
C SER A 250 -21.40 1.64 22.48
N ASP A 251 -20.84 1.19 21.36
CA ASP A 251 -21.55 1.02 20.11
C ASP A 251 -22.23 -0.35 20.04
N THR A 252 -23.19 -0.47 19.11
CA THR A 252 -23.85 -1.75 18.76
C THR A 252 -23.69 -1.99 17.27
N ILE A 253 -23.13 -3.15 16.90
CA ILE A 253 -23.01 -3.54 15.49
C ILE A 253 -24.33 -4.11 14.99
N GLN A 254 -24.75 -3.68 13.81
CA GLN A 254 -25.94 -4.20 13.14
C GLN A 254 -25.55 -5.16 12.03
N ILE A 255 -26.20 -6.32 11.98
CA ILE A 255 -26.01 -7.32 10.92
C ILE A 255 -27.29 -7.39 10.10
N PHE A 256 -27.21 -7.01 8.83
CA PHE A 256 -28.34 -7.01 7.91
C PHE A 256 -28.37 -8.33 7.16
N ARG A 257 -29.39 -9.16 7.42
CA ARG A 257 -29.53 -10.47 6.78
C ARG A 257 -30.64 -10.41 5.74
N PRO A 258 -30.38 -10.74 4.47
CA PRO A 258 -31.45 -10.86 3.47
C PRO A 258 -32.53 -11.81 3.98
N LYS A 259 -33.80 -11.41 3.89
CA LYS A 259 -34.93 -12.29 4.23
C LYS A 259 -35.01 -13.48 3.27
N LYS A 260 -34.60 -13.28 2.02
CA LYS A 260 -34.40 -14.32 1.02
C LYS A 260 -32.91 -14.66 0.93
N GLN A 261 -32.51 -15.75 1.59
CA GLN A 261 -31.10 -16.15 1.60
C GLN A 261 -30.70 -16.89 0.33
N THR A 262 -29.55 -16.50 -0.20
CA THR A 262 -28.86 -17.20 -1.28
C THR A 262 -27.63 -17.87 -0.70
N ALA A 263 -27.29 -19.07 -1.16
CA ALA A 263 -26.06 -19.74 -0.74
C ALA A 263 -24.85 -18.90 -1.16
N VAL A 264 -23.92 -18.71 -0.23
CA VAL A 264 -22.66 -18.00 -0.44
C VAL A 264 -21.49 -18.86 0.00
N GLN A 265 -20.37 -18.72 -0.71
CA GLN A 265 -19.08 -19.28 -0.36
C GLN A 265 -18.07 -18.13 -0.34
N VAL A 266 -17.21 -18.10 0.68
CA VAL A 266 -16.17 -17.08 0.85
C VAL A 266 -14.85 -17.80 1.01
N GLU A 267 -13.94 -17.56 0.07
CA GLU A 267 -12.57 -18.06 0.06
C GLU A 267 -11.63 -16.90 0.41
N TYR A 268 -10.76 -17.09 1.41
CA TYR A 268 -9.77 -16.08 1.79
C TYR A 268 -8.38 -16.55 1.39
N TYR A 269 -7.61 -15.66 0.77
CA TYR A 269 -6.27 -15.95 0.27
C TYR A 269 -5.23 -15.23 1.11
N GLU A 270 -4.13 -15.94 1.40
CA GLU A 270 -2.91 -15.43 2.02
C GLU A 270 -1.70 -15.76 1.12
N ALA A 271 -0.48 -15.45 1.56
CA ALA A 271 0.73 -15.57 0.74
C ALA A 271 1.00 -16.98 0.17
N GLU A 272 0.42 -18.03 0.76
CA GLU A 272 0.58 -19.43 0.36
C GLU A 272 -0.65 -19.99 -0.40
N GLY A 273 -1.63 -19.14 -0.75
CA GLY A 273 -2.88 -19.51 -1.42
C GLY A 273 -4.12 -19.42 -0.51
N SER A 274 -5.20 -20.13 -0.85
CA SER A 274 -6.45 -20.10 -0.07
C SER A 274 -6.23 -20.66 1.34
N SER A 275 -6.31 -19.80 2.36
CA SER A 275 -6.10 -20.18 3.76
C SER A 275 -7.36 -20.73 4.44
N GLN A 276 -8.55 -20.36 3.97
CA GLN A 276 -9.83 -20.78 4.56
C GLN A 276 -11.00 -20.61 3.58
N VAL A 277 -11.99 -21.52 3.69
CA VAL A 277 -13.26 -21.46 2.95
C VAL A 277 -14.42 -21.57 3.93
N VAL A 278 -15.34 -20.61 3.87
CA VAL A 278 -16.52 -20.55 4.76
C VAL A 278 -17.79 -20.29 3.95
N THR A 279 -18.95 -20.52 4.56
CA THR A 279 -20.28 -20.37 3.91
C THR A 279 -21.07 -19.16 4.45
N SER A 280 -20.38 -18.21 5.09
CA SER A 280 -20.97 -17.02 5.70
C SER A 280 -20.08 -15.81 5.49
N LEU A 281 -20.68 -14.67 5.16
CA LEU A 281 -20.03 -13.35 5.10
C LEU A 281 -19.78 -12.77 6.50
N TYR A 282 -20.43 -13.35 7.52
CA TYR A 282 -20.41 -12.90 8.90
C TYR A 282 -19.65 -13.88 9.80
N GLN A 283 -18.47 -13.49 10.25
CA GLN A 283 -17.62 -14.24 11.17
C GLN A 283 -18.03 -13.98 12.63
N ARG A 284 -19.11 -14.62 13.08
CA ARG A 284 -19.72 -14.37 14.40
C ARG A 284 -18.79 -14.55 15.60
N SER A 285 -17.75 -15.37 15.47
CA SER A 285 -16.74 -15.56 16.52
C SER A 285 -16.01 -14.25 16.87
N GLN A 286 -15.92 -13.30 15.93
CA GLN A 286 -15.29 -12.00 16.15
C GLN A 286 -16.09 -11.10 17.11
N LEU A 287 -17.40 -11.33 17.27
CA LEU A 287 -18.23 -10.58 18.22
C LEU A 287 -17.87 -10.81 19.70
N GLN A 288 -17.10 -11.86 19.99
CA GLN A 288 -16.56 -12.15 21.32
C GLN A 288 -15.15 -11.58 21.54
N LYS A 289 -14.53 -11.00 20.51
CA LYS A 289 -13.20 -10.38 20.58
C LYS A 289 -13.31 -8.86 20.73
N LYS A 290 -12.16 -8.22 20.93
CA LYS A 290 -12.03 -6.76 20.99
C LYS A 290 -12.42 -6.10 19.67
N ASP A 291 -11.85 -6.56 18.56
CA ASP A 291 -12.22 -6.11 17.22
C ASP A 291 -13.48 -6.83 16.74
N LYS A 292 -14.64 -6.28 17.12
CA LYS A 292 -15.94 -6.81 16.71
C LYS A 292 -16.30 -6.45 15.27
N TYR A 293 -15.68 -5.42 14.68
CA TYR A 293 -15.95 -5.01 13.30
C TYR A 293 -15.49 -6.07 12.30
N ALA A 294 -14.46 -6.85 12.66
CA ALA A 294 -14.04 -8.03 11.91
C ALA A 294 -15.14 -9.11 11.75
N VAL A 295 -16.32 -8.96 12.37
CA VAL A 295 -17.50 -9.78 12.04
C VAL A 295 -17.81 -9.72 10.55
N PHE A 296 -17.54 -8.61 9.87
CA PHE A 296 -17.65 -8.50 8.42
C PHE A 296 -16.36 -8.99 7.76
N LEU A 297 -16.43 -10.12 7.05
CA LEU A 297 -15.32 -10.68 6.27
C LEU A 297 -14.03 -10.99 7.06
N GLY A 298 -14.08 -11.11 8.39
CA GLY A 298 -12.99 -11.71 9.17
C GLY A 298 -11.75 -10.87 9.43
N GLY A 299 -11.59 -9.70 8.82
CA GLY A 299 -10.44 -8.81 9.01
C GLY A 299 -9.78 -8.41 7.69
N ASN A 300 -8.45 -8.41 7.68
CA ASN A 300 -7.64 -7.98 6.56
C ASN A 300 -7.07 -9.20 5.82
N TYR A 301 -7.33 -9.28 4.53
CA TYR A 301 -6.82 -10.32 3.63
C TYR A 301 -6.37 -9.68 2.32
N PRO A 302 -5.27 -10.14 1.70
CA PRO A 302 -4.84 -9.73 0.36
C PRO A 302 -5.97 -9.83 -0.67
N LEU A 303 -6.64 -10.99 -0.71
CA LEU A 303 -7.73 -11.29 -1.62
C LEU A 303 -8.82 -12.10 -0.90
N ILE A 304 -10.07 -11.71 -1.09
CA ILE A 304 -11.25 -12.49 -0.71
C ILE A 304 -12.08 -12.73 -1.96
N LYS A 305 -12.39 -13.99 -2.25
CA LYS A 305 -13.29 -14.35 -3.34
C LYS A 305 -14.62 -14.80 -2.74
N ILE A 306 -15.68 -14.11 -3.11
CA ILE A 306 -17.04 -14.41 -2.68
C ILE A 306 -17.81 -14.93 -3.89
N THR A 307 -18.38 -16.12 -3.78
CA THR A 307 -19.27 -16.70 -4.78
C THR A 307 -20.69 -16.77 -4.22
N SER A 308 -21.65 -16.16 -4.92
CA SER A 308 -23.08 -16.14 -4.60
C SER A 308 -23.86 -16.75 -5.76
N GLN A 309 -24.99 -17.42 -5.51
CA GLN A 309 -25.86 -17.90 -6.59
C GLN A 309 -26.73 -16.78 -7.22
N ALA A 310 -26.56 -15.52 -6.82
CA ALA A 310 -27.25 -14.37 -7.41
C ALA A 310 -26.62 -13.97 -8.76
N ALA A 311 -27.44 -13.38 -9.65
CA ALA A 311 -27.03 -12.72 -10.91
C ALA A 311 -25.90 -13.44 -11.69
N PRO A 312 -26.16 -14.63 -12.26
CA PRO A 312 -25.14 -15.44 -12.94
C PRO A 312 -24.36 -14.64 -13.98
N GLY A 313 -23.02 -14.75 -13.95
CA GLY A 313 -22.12 -14.10 -14.90
C GLY A 313 -21.71 -12.66 -14.56
N LYS A 314 -22.36 -11.98 -13.61
CA LYS A 314 -21.90 -10.66 -13.12
C LYS A 314 -20.75 -10.82 -12.13
N LYS A 315 -19.59 -10.22 -12.46
CA LYS A 315 -18.36 -10.33 -11.67
C LYS A 315 -17.77 -8.95 -11.37
N LEU A 316 -17.46 -8.72 -10.10
CA LEU A 316 -17.00 -7.44 -9.58
C LEU A 316 -15.62 -7.59 -8.92
N LEU A 317 -14.70 -6.69 -9.23
CA LEU A 317 -13.52 -6.42 -8.42
C LEU A 317 -13.79 -5.22 -7.51
N VAL A 318 -13.52 -5.36 -6.22
CA VAL A 318 -13.61 -4.30 -5.22
C VAL A 318 -12.21 -4.02 -4.68
N LEU A 319 -11.61 -2.89 -5.09
CA LEU A 319 -10.36 -2.38 -4.52
C LEU A 319 -10.71 -1.48 -3.34
N LYS A 320 -10.25 -1.80 -2.13
CA LYS A 320 -10.84 -1.20 -0.93
C LYS A 320 -9.91 -1.00 0.25
N ASP A 321 -10.41 -0.20 1.19
CA ASP A 321 -10.04 -0.25 2.61
C ASP A 321 -11.13 -0.93 3.48
N SER A 322 -10.98 -0.89 4.81
CA SER A 322 -11.90 -1.56 5.73
C SER A 322 -13.34 -1.01 5.75
N TYR A 323 -13.63 0.16 5.15
CA TYR A 323 -15.01 0.65 5.02
C TYR A 323 -15.87 -0.26 4.16
N ALA A 324 -15.30 -0.91 3.15
CA ALA A 324 -16.07 -1.80 2.27
C ALA A 324 -16.59 -3.05 2.98
N ASN A 325 -16.01 -3.47 4.12
CA ASN A 325 -16.30 -4.76 4.72
C ASN A 325 -17.79 -4.94 5.07
N CYS A 326 -18.44 -3.93 5.65
CA CYS A 326 -19.88 -3.99 5.95
C CYS A 326 -20.81 -3.62 4.77
N PHE A 327 -20.23 -3.13 3.67
CA PHE A 327 -20.92 -2.82 2.40
C PHE A 327 -21.04 -4.05 1.49
N ILE A 328 -19.96 -4.85 1.40
CA ILE A 328 -19.86 -6.02 0.50
C ILE A 328 -21.00 -7.03 0.64
N PRO A 329 -21.54 -7.34 1.84
CA PRO A 329 -22.63 -8.30 1.95
C PRO A 329 -23.84 -7.97 1.07
N PHE A 330 -24.17 -6.69 0.88
CA PHE A 330 -25.28 -6.27 0.02
C PHE A 330 -25.03 -6.54 -1.46
N LEU A 331 -23.77 -6.53 -1.91
CA LEU A 331 -23.39 -6.79 -3.30
C LEU A 331 -23.66 -8.24 -3.72
N THR A 332 -23.71 -9.17 -2.77
CA THR A 332 -23.94 -10.60 -3.05
C THR A 332 -25.33 -10.91 -3.60
N GLU A 333 -26.25 -9.95 -3.59
CA GLU A 333 -27.55 -10.05 -4.26
C GLU A 333 -27.53 -9.60 -5.73
N HIS A 334 -26.44 -8.96 -6.18
CA HIS A 334 -26.30 -8.35 -7.51
C HIS A 334 -25.15 -8.94 -8.33
N TYR A 335 -24.20 -9.60 -7.66
CA TYR A 335 -23.01 -10.17 -8.28
C TYR A 335 -22.87 -11.65 -7.91
N ASN A 336 -22.57 -12.47 -8.92
CA ASN A 336 -22.29 -13.90 -8.76
C ASN A 336 -20.90 -14.14 -8.17
N GLN A 337 -19.91 -13.35 -8.58
CA GLN A 337 -18.56 -13.40 -8.01
C GLN A 337 -18.08 -12.00 -7.64
N ILE A 338 -17.50 -11.86 -6.46
CA ILE A 338 -16.90 -10.61 -5.98
C ILE A 338 -15.47 -10.94 -5.53
N PHE A 339 -14.50 -10.26 -6.12
CA PHE A 339 -13.10 -10.30 -5.75
C PHE A 339 -12.81 -9.04 -4.95
N VAL A 340 -12.46 -9.20 -3.68
CA VAL A 340 -12.19 -8.09 -2.77
C VAL A 340 -10.69 -8.03 -2.53
N VAL A 341 -10.06 -6.97 -2.99
CA VAL A 341 -8.62 -6.76 -2.91
C VAL A 341 -8.32 -5.56 -2.02
N ASP A 342 -7.42 -5.75 -1.07
CA ASP A 342 -6.87 -4.70 -0.22
C ASP A 342 -5.42 -4.45 -0.64
N LEU A 343 -5.17 -3.34 -1.35
CA LEU A 343 -3.88 -3.07 -2.02
C LEU A 343 -2.70 -2.99 -1.04
N ARG A 344 -2.95 -2.79 0.26
CA ARG A 344 -1.91 -2.78 1.30
C ARG A 344 -1.31 -4.17 1.56
N TYR A 345 -2.04 -5.22 1.18
CA TYR A 345 -1.67 -6.61 1.45
C TYR A 345 -1.62 -7.46 0.17
N TYR A 346 -2.16 -6.97 -0.93
CA TYR A 346 -2.13 -7.63 -2.23
C TYR A 346 -0.77 -7.44 -2.89
N GLY A 347 -0.19 -8.52 -3.41
CA GLY A 347 1.15 -8.51 -4.03
C GLY A 347 1.20 -9.17 -5.41
N ASP A 348 0.05 -9.57 -5.94
CA ASP A 348 -0.07 -10.17 -7.27
C ASP A 348 -0.56 -9.13 -8.29
N ILE A 349 -0.65 -9.53 -9.56
CA ILE A 349 -1.06 -8.66 -10.67
C ILE A 349 -2.59 -8.63 -10.80
N LEU A 350 -3.19 -7.44 -10.70
CA LEU A 350 -4.61 -7.16 -10.89
C LEU A 350 -5.11 -7.45 -12.30
N SER A 351 -4.33 -7.17 -13.36
CA SER A 351 -4.76 -7.43 -14.74
C SER A 351 -4.96 -8.93 -15.00
N ASP A 352 -4.11 -9.78 -14.42
CA ASP A 352 -4.29 -11.23 -14.46
C ASP A 352 -5.57 -11.64 -13.73
N LEU A 353 -5.77 -11.13 -12.51
CA LEU A 353 -7.00 -11.38 -11.75
C LEU A 353 -8.25 -10.98 -12.55
N ILE A 354 -8.22 -9.82 -13.22
CA ILE A 354 -9.31 -9.32 -14.06
C ILE A 354 -9.54 -10.24 -15.27
N ARG A 355 -8.48 -10.56 -16.01
CA ARG A 355 -8.53 -11.34 -17.26
C ARG A 355 -8.95 -12.79 -17.01
N GLU A 356 -8.27 -13.48 -16.10
CA GLU A 356 -8.49 -14.90 -15.79
C GLU A 356 -9.88 -15.16 -15.24
N ASN A 357 -10.42 -14.20 -14.47
CA ASN A 357 -11.74 -14.34 -13.88
C ASN A 357 -12.85 -13.71 -14.73
N GLY A 358 -12.53 -13.04 -15.84
CA GLY A 358 -13.51 -12.38 -16.70
C GLY A 358 -14.31 -11.30 -15.95
N ILE A 359 -13.62 -10.47 -15.17
CA ILE A 359 -14.22 -9.38 -14.40
C ILE A 359 -14.68 -8.28 -15.36
N SER A 360 -15.90 -7.77 -15.16
CA SER A 360 -16.49 -6.70 -16.01
C SER A 360 -16.72 -5.39 -15.28
N ASP A 361 -16.89 -5.42 -13.96
CA ASP A 361 -17.08 -4.23 -13.12
C ASP A 361 -15.93 -4.10 -12.11
N VAL A 362 -15.46 -2.87 -11.89
CA VAL A 362 -14.47 -2.53 -10.86
C VAL A 362 -14.96 -1.37 -10.01
N LEU A 363 -14.96 -1.55 -8.69
CA LEU A 363 -15.29 -0.52 -7.70
C LEU A 363 -14.05 -0.24 -6.83
N LEU A 364 -13.59 1.01 -6.84
CA LEU A 364 -12.66 1.54 -5.84
C LEU A 364 -13.49 2.15 -4.70
N LEU A 365 -13.43 1.58 -3.48
CA LEU A 365 -14.17 2.04 -2.31
C LEU A 365 -13.21 2.34 -1.16
N TYR A 366 -13.05 3.63 -0.85
CA TYR A 366 -12.18 4.09 0.23
C TYR A 366 -12.87 5.11 1.13
N ASN A 367 -12.55 5.10 2.42
CA ASN A 367 -12.73 6.28 3.25
C ASN A 367 -11.79 7.40 2.80
N VAL A 368 -12.25 8.65 2.86
CA VAL A 368 -11.44 9.80 2.44
C VAL A 368 -10.10 9.91 3.18
N HIS A 369 -10.03 9.52 4.46
CA HIS A 369 -8.79 9.54 5.21
C HIS A 369 -7.77 8.56 4.63
N THR A 370 -8.16 7.29 4.48
CA THR A 370 -7.30 6.24 3.93
C THR A 370 -7.01 6.45 2.45
N PHE A 371 -7.94 7.02 1.66
CA PHE A 371 -7.69 7.40 0.28
C PHE A 371 -6.45 8.31 0.16
N PHE A 372 -6.35 9.33 1.02
CA PHE A 372 -5.22 10.24 1.00
C PHE A 372 -3.96 9.67 1.66
N GLU A 373 -4.07 8.81 2.67
CA GLU A 373 -2.92 8.26 3.39
C GLU A 373 -2.29 7.01 2.76
N ASP A 374 -3.07 6.23 2.00
CA ASP A 374 -2.60 4.96 1.43
C ASP A 374 -1.76 5.20 0.16
N PRO A 375 -0.44 4.96 0.20
CA PRO A 375 0.41 5.15 -0.98
C PRO A 375 0.09 4.13 -2.08
N ASN A 376 -0.54 2.99 -1.75
CA ASN A 376 -0.81 1.94 -2.73
C ASN A 376 -1.88 2.34 -3.76
N VAL A 377 -2.68 3.37 -3.46
CA VAL A 377 -3.62 3.96 -4.43
C VAL A 377 -2.87 4.68 -5.56
N GLU A 378 -1.72 5.30 -5.25
CA GLU A 378 -0.87 5.98 -6.25
C GLU A 378 -0.13 4.96 -7.13
N SER A 379 0.18 3.78 -6.57
CA SER A 379 0.82 2.69 -7.27
C SER A 379 -0.16 1.64 -7.80
N ILE A 380 -1.44 1.98 -8.00
CA ILE A 380 -2.44 1.03 -8.54
C ILE A 380 -2.00 0.45 -9.90
N LEU A 381 -1.23 1.22 -10.66
CA LEU A 381 -0.62 0.81 -11.94
C LEU A 381 0.47 -0.25 -11.79
N ASP A 382 1.17 -0.30 -10.65
CA ASP A 382 2.23 -1.29 -10.42
C ASP A 382 1.66 -2.71 -10.29
N PHE A 383 0.37 -2.80 -9.92
CA PHE A 383 -0.38 -4.05 -9.91
C PHE A 383 -1.01 -4.37 -11.25
N MET A 384 -0.98 -3.47 -12.21
CA MET A 384 -1.44 -3.76 -13.56
C MET A 384 -0.24 -4.27 -14.35
N ASP A 385 -0.40 -5.38 -15.06
CA ASP A 385 0.45 -5.66 -16.21
C ASP A 385 0.05 -4.68 -17.30
N ILE A 386 0.51 -3.42 -17.12
CA ILE A 386 0.44 -2.42 -18.17
C ILE A 386 1.55 -2.82 -19.11
N GLU A 387 1.23 -3.81 -19.94
CA GLU A 387 1.44 -3.60 -21.35
C GLU A 387 0.91 -2.18 -21.64
N GLN A 388 1.80 -1.19 -21.64
CA GLN A 388 1.91 -0.48 -22.90
C GLN A 388 2.14 -1.64 -23.84
N GLU A 389 1.21 -1.97 -24.73
CA GLU A 389 1.68 -2.50 -25.99
C GLU A 389 2.57 -1.36 -26.52
N PRO A 390 3.92 -1.43 -26.49
CA PRO A 390 4.53 -1.22 -27.77
C PRO A 390 3.86 -2.28 -28.64
N ALA A 391 3.37 -1.88 -29.81
CA ALA A 391 3.09 -2.82 -30.88
C ALA A 391 4.12 -3.94 -30.77
N ASP A 392 3.67 -5.21 -30.79
CA ASP A 392 4.53 -6.41 -30.75
C ASP A 392 5.91 -6.00 -31.25
N PRO A 393 7.00 -6.12 -30.50
CA PRO A 393 8.29 -5.60 -30.95
C PRO A 393 8.63 -6.06 -32.38
N ARG A 394 8.04 -7.18 -32.87
CA ARG A 394 8.05 -7.59 -34.28
C ARG A 394 7.29 -6.64 -35.23
N GLU A 395 6.13 -6.10 -34.88
CA GLU A 395 5.44 -5.04 -35.61
C GLU A 395 6.23 -3.73 -35.65
N LEU A 396 6.92 -3.33 -34.56
CA LEU A 396 7.89 -2.22 -34.59
C LEU A 396 9.13 -2.52 -35.45
N LEU A 397 9.52 -3.80 -35.56
CA LEU A 397 10.60 -4.27 -36.44
C LEU A 397 10.15 -4.42 -37.90
N THR A 398 8.84 -4.46 -38.19
CA THR A 398 8.33 -4.55 -39.57
C THR A 398 8.30 -3.21 -40.32
N ALA A 399 8.58 -2.09 -39.64
CA ALA A 399 8.51 -0.76 -40.26
C ALA A 399 9.76 -0.37 -41.07
N THR A 400 10.86 -1.14 -41.02
CA THR A 400 12.03 -0.87 -41.86
C THR A 400 12.67 -2.15 -42.37
N ASP A 401 12.48 -2.44 -43.67
CA ASP A 401 13.23 -3.45 -44.46
C ASP A 401 14.73 -3.11 -44.63
N GLN A 402 15.30 -2.25 -43.77
CA GLN A 402 16.70 -1.86 -43.77
C GLN A 402 17.32 -2.24 -42.43
N PRO A 403 18.45 -2.98 -42.41
CA PRO A 403 19.15 -3.30 -41.17
C PRO A 403 19.62 -2.01 -40.48
N ILE A 404 19.28 -1.87 -39.20
CA ILE A 404 19.66 -0.70 -38.40
C ILE A 404 21.16 -0.74 -38.13
N ASN A 405 21.88 0.32 -38.51
CA ASN A 405 23.29 0.48 -38.16
C ASN A 405 23.41 1.04 -36.72
N PHE A 406 23.44 0.14 -35.74
CA PHE A 406 23.53 0.52 -34.32
C PHE A 406 24.80 1.32 -33.98
N GLN A 407 25.94 0.98 -34.59
CA GLN A 407 27.20 1.71 -34.37
C GLN A 407 27.09 3.19 -34.75
N GLU A 408 26.44 3.47 -35.89
CA GLU A 408 26.21 4.83 -36.36
C GLU A 408 25.18 5.57 -35.49
N PHE A 409 24.07 4.92 -35.16
CA PHE A 409 23.00 5.52 -34.36
C PHE A 409 23.47 5.91 -32.95
N PHE A 410 24.20 5.01 -32.29
CA PHE A 410 24.68 5.18 -30.92
C PHE A 410 26.12 5.74 -30.86
N GLN A 411 26.67 6.28 -31.95
CA GLN A 411 28.09 6.67 -32.02
C GLN A 411 28.53 7.69 -30.94
N GLN A 412 27.60 8.48 -30.39
CA GLN A 412 27.85 9.45 -29.30
C GLN A 412 27.30 8.99 -27.94
N ASP A 413 26.77 7.78 -27.82
CA ASP A 413 26.12 7.31 -26.61
C ASP A 413 26.98 6.25 -25.90
N VAL A 414 26.84 6.14 -24.58
CA VAL A 414 27.57 5.17 -23.75
C VAL A 414 26.60 4.21 -23.09
N PHE A 415 26.92 2.92 -23.14
CA PHE A 415 26.24 1.85 -22.43
C PHE A 415 27.10 1.39 -21.26
N MET A 416 26.60 1.57 -20.05
CA MET A 416 27.27 1.14 -18.82
C MET A 416 26.51 -0.01 -18.18
N GLY A 417 27.23 -1.04 -17.75
CA GLY A 417 26.62 -2.19 -17.10
C GLY A 417 27.58 -3.28 -16.65
N ASP A 418 27.01 -4.45 -16.43
CA ASP A 418 27.71 -5.68 -16.05
C ASP A 418 27.95 -6.62 -17.26
N SER A 419 27.99 -7.93 -17.03
CA SER A 419 28.16 -8.95 -18.08
C SER A 419 27.06 -8.92 -19.15
N ILE A 420 25.84 -8.50 -18.82
CA ILE A 420 24.77 -8.38 -19.82
C ILE A 420 25.15 -7.28 -20.82
N THR A 421 25.62 -6.14 -20.35
CA THR A 421 25.97 -5.01 -21.22
C THR A 421 27.27 -5.26 -21.99
N GLU A 422 28.24 -5.95 -21.39
CA GLU A 422 29.52 -6.27 -22.05
C GLU A 422 29.35 -7.11 -23.32
N ALA A 423 28.36 -8.00 -23.33
CA ALA A 423 28.06 -8.84 -24.48
C ALA A 423 27.75 -8.04 -25.76
N ILE A 424 27.31 -6.78 -25.66
CA ILE A 424 27.14 -5.88 -26.82
C ILE A 424 28.45 -5.75 -27.61
N SER A 425 29.57 -5.59 -26.90
CA SER A 425 30.91 -5.51 -27.51
C SER A 425 31.34 -6.86 -28.09
N TYR A 426 31.07 -7.95 -27.39
CA TYR A 426 31.41 -9.31 -27.85
C TYR A 426 30.70 -9.66 -29.16
N LEU A 427 29.45 -9.23 -29.30
CA LEU A 427 28.65 -9.41 -30.52
C LEU A 427 28.97 -8.40 -31.63
N GLY A 428 29.85 -7.43 -31.38
CA GLY A 428 30.25 -6.41 -32.35
C GLY A 428 29.14 -5.42 -32.72
N LEU A 429 28.09 -5.32 -31.91
CA LEU A 429 26.91 -4.50 -32.22
C LEU A 429 27.17 -3.00 -32.04
N LEU A 430 28.07 -2.63 -31.12
CA LEU A 430 28.55 -1.27 -30.91
C LEU A 430 30.08 -1.23 -30.93
N GLU A 431 30.63 -0.06 -31.19
CA GLU A 431 32.08 0.18 -31.07
C GLU A 431 32.53 0.02 -29.60
N PRO A 432 33.72 -0.55 -29.32
CA PRO A 432 34.18 -0.79 -27.95
C PRO A 432 34.21 0.46 -27.06
N ARG A 433 34.43 1.65 -27.65
CA ARG A 433 34.41 2.94 -26.92
C ARG A 433 33.03 3.33 -26.37
N ASN A 434 31.96 2.77 -26.93
CA ASN A 434 30.57 3.03 -26.57
C ASN A 434 30.07 2.10 -25.45
N VAL A 435 30.84 1.07 -25.08
CA VAL A 435 30.47 0.11 -24.05
C VAL A 435 31.46 0.17 -22.90
N CYS A 436 30.97 0.53 -21.72
CA CYS A 436 31.74 0.62 -20.48
C CYS A 436 31.15 -0.37 -19.47
N ALA A 437 31.49 -1.65 -19.64
CA ALA A 437 30.93 -2.74 -18.85
C ALA A 437 32.01 -3.70 -18.34
N THR A 438 31.70 -4.45 -17.30
CA THR A 438 32.63 -5.43 -16.70
C THR A 438 31.84 -6.59 -16.13
N ILE A 439 32.28 -7.82 -16.44
CA ILE A 439 31.62 -9.05 -15.97
C ILE A 439 31.52 -9.07 -14.44
N GLY A 440 30.31 -9.39 -13.96
CA GLY A 440 30.06 -9.65 -12.53
C GLY A 440 30.04 -8.40 -11.64
N VAL A 441 30.14 -7.20 -12.21
CA VAL A 441 30.07 -5.96 -11.45
C VAL A 441 28.67 -5.79 -10.83
N ASN A 442 28.69 -5.40 -9.56
CA ASN A 442 27.52 -5.01 -8.77
C ASN A 442 27.40 -3.48 -8.69
N ILE A 443 26.31 -2.95 -8.14
CA ILE A 443 26.06 -1.50 -8.14
C ILE A 443 27.10 -0.70 -7.33
N ASN A 444 27.71 -1.29 -6.28
CA ASN A 444 28.75 -0.62 -5.49
C ASN A 444 30.02 -0.38 -6.31
N GLU A 445 30.36 -1.34 -7.17
CA GLU A 445 31.55 -1.32 -8.02
C GLU A 445 31.36 -0.45 -9.27
N ALA A 446 30.12 -0.25 -9.72
CA ALA A 446 29.78 0.51 -10.92
C ALA A 446 30.33 1.96 -10.91
N LYS A 447 30.45 2.59 -9.73
CA LYS A 447 31.01 3.96 -9.60
C LYS A 447 32.44 4.05 -10.13
N ALA A 448 33.25 3.00 -9.99
CA ALA A 448 34.62 2.96 -10.50
C ALA A 448 34.67 2.98 -12.04
N GLN A 449 33.62 2.47 -12.70
CA GLN A 449 33.53 2.43 -14.17
C GLN A 449 33.31 3.82 -14.79
N ILE A 450 32.84 4.81 -14.04
CA ILE A 450 32.73 6.21 -14.52
C ILE A 450 34.09 6.69 -15.09
N GLY A 451 35.19 6.29 -14.46
CA GLY A 451 36.56 6.60 -14.88
C GLY A 451 36.97 5.96 -16.20
N GLN A 452 36.33 4.86 -16.60
CA GLN A 452 36.69 4.00 -17.73
C GLN A 452 35.97 4.38 -19.04
N ILE A 453 34.96 5.25 -18.96
CA ILE A 453 34.27 5.78 -20.14
C ILE A 453 35.28 6.48 -21.06
N GLN A 454 35.38 6.00 -22.30
CA GLN A 454 36.35 6.47 -23.29
C GLN A 454 35.83 7.65 -24.13
N LEU A 455 34.51 7.85 -24.17
CA LEU A 455 33.88 8.98 -24.85
C LEU A 455 33.96 10.25 -23.98
N ASN A 456 34.61 11.29 -24.50
CA ASN A 456 34.83 12.54 -23.76
C ASN A 456 33.54 13.31 -23.47
N ASN A 457 32.58 13.33 -24.42
CA ASN A 457 31.33 14.08 -24.32
C ASN A 457 30.16 13.20 -24.79
N PRO A 458 29.74 12.19 -23.99
CA PRO A 458 28.62 11.35 -24.36
C PRO A 458 27.32 12.19 -24.40
N ARG A 459 26.50 11.95 -25.43
CA ARG A 459 25.18 12.57 -25.57
C ARG A 459 24.20 11.91 -24.61
N HIS A 460 24.12 10.59 -24.65
CA HIS A 460 23.33 9.77 -23.72
C HIS A 460 24.19 8.75 -22.99
N ILE A 461 23.83 8.44 -21.75
CA ILE A 461 24.42 7.35 -20.96
C ILE A 461 23.30 6.43 -20.51
N TYR A 462 23.32 5.18 -20.98
CA TYR A 462 22.36 4.13 -20.62
C TYR A 462 22.96 3.25 -19.53
N LEU A 463 22.22 3.06 -18.43
CA LEU A 463 22.66 2.27 -17.27
C LEU A 463 21.82 1.00 -17.20
N LEU A 464 22.47 -0.17 -17.22
CA LEU A 464 21.82 -1.46 -16.94
C LEU A 464 22.68 -2.24 -15.94
N TYR A 465 22.27 -2.17 -14.68
CA TYR A 465 22.87 -2.87 -13.55
C TYR A 465 21.77 -3.42 -12.68
N GLY A 466 22.03 -4.54 -12.01
CA GLY A 466 21.26 -4.91 -10.83
C GLY A 466 21.08 -6.40 -10.65
N VAL A 467 21.16 -7.22 -11.70
CA VAL A 467 20.89 -8.67 -11.56
C VAL A 467 21.88 -9.35 -10.58
N ASN A 468 23.11 -8.85 -10.49
CA ASN A 468 24.12 -9.31 -9.54
C ASN A 468 23.87 -8.86 -8.09
N ASP A 469 22.99 -7.87 -7.90
CA ASP A 469 22.57 -7.31 -6.60
C ASP A 469 21.24 -7.89 -6.11
N MET A 470 20.58 -8.74 -6.91
CA MET A 470 19.24 -9.26 -6.61
C MET A 470 19.29 -10.41 -5.61
N ASP A 471 19.20 -10.02 -4.34
CA ASP A 471 18.97 -10.88 -3.20
C ASP A 471 17.86 -10.26 -2.35
N ASP A 472 16.70 -10.93 -2.27
CA ASP A 472 15.50 -10.44 -1.58
C ASP A 472 15.66 -10.24 -0.07
N ARG A 473 16.78 -10.68 0.51
CA ARG A 473 17.17 -10.39 1.89
C ARG A 473 17.79 -8.99 2.04
N THR A 474 18.18 -8.37 0.92
CA THR A 474 18.70 -7.01 0.87
C THR A 474 17.56 -6.05 0.51
N PRO A 475 17.34 -4.97 1.28
CA PRO A 475 16.27 -4.02 0.98
C PRO A 475 16.49 -3.31 -0.36
N SER A 476 15.42 -3.16 -1.15
CA SER A 476 15.45 -2.39 -2.42
C SER A 476 15.93 -0.95 -2.22
N GLN A 477 15.70 -0.37 -1.04
CA GLN A 477 16.16 0.98 -0.69
C GLN A 477 17.68 1.10 -0.75
N TRP A 478 18.43 0.10 -0.25
CA TRP A 478 19.89 0.12 -0.31
C TRP A 478 20.39 0.17 -1.76
N PHE A 479 19.81 -0.68 -2.61
CA PHE A 479 20.14 -0.74 -4.04
C PHE A 479 19.90 0.62 -4.74
N VAL A 480 18.78 1.27 -4.42
CA VAL A 480 18.46 2.61 -4.95
C VAL A 480 19.43 3.69 -4.48
N GLU A 481 19.84 3.69 -3.22
CA GLU A 481 20.82 4.67 -2.71
C GLU A 481 22.18 4.53 -3.41
N GLU A 482 22.63 3.31 -3.68
CA GLU A 482 23.88 3.08 -4.41
C GLU A 482 23.78 3.55 -5.87
N TYR A 483 22.65 3.26 -6.52
CA TYR A 483 22.35 3.73 -7.87
C TYR A 483 22.30 5.26 -7.94
N ARG A 484 21.72 5.91 -6.92
CA ARG A 484 21.70 7.38 -6.80
C ARG A 484 23.12 7.94 -6.75
N GLY A 485 24.01 7.31 -5.98
CA GLY A 485 25.41 7.69 -5.93
C GLY A 485 26.12 7.57 -7.29
N LEU A 486 25.82 6.52 -8.07
CA LEU A 486 26.35 6.36 -9.44
C LEU A 486 25.87 7.50 -10.36
N ILE A 487 24.58 7.82 -10.32
CA ILE A 487 23.99 8.91 -11.13
C ILE A 487 24.62 10.26 -10.77
N GLN A 488 24.80 10.55 -9.49
CA GLN A 488 25.40 11.80 -9.04
C GLN A 488 26.85 11.93 -9.53
N GLY A 489 27.63 10.85 -9.48
CA GLY A 489 28.98 10.80 -10.05
C GLY A 489 28.99 11.04 -11.56
N LEU A 490 28.03 10.47 -12.30
CA LEU A 490 27.89 10.66 -13.74
C LEU A 490 27.49 12.09 -14.10
N LYS A 491 26.53 12.69 -13.39
CA LYS A 491 26.16 14.11 -13.58
C LYS A 491 27.33 15.04 -13.31
N GLN A 492 28.15 14.73 -12.30
CA GLN A 492 29.33 15.53 -11.99
C GLN A 492 30.37 15.48 -13.11
N LYS A 493 30.64 14.29 -13.67
CA LYS A 493 31.64 14.12 -14.73
C LYS A 493 31.13 14.56 -16.11
N TYR A 494 29.86 14.31 -16.40
CA TYR A 494 29.21 14.56 -17.70
C TYR A 494 27.91 15.37 -17.53
N PRO A 495 28.01 16.65 -17.13
CA PRO A 495 26.83 17.47 -16.81
C PRO A 495 25.90 17.74 -18.00
N GLN A 496 26.36 17.49 -19.23
CA GLN A 496 25.58 17.68 -20.46
C GLN A 496 24.96 16.38 -20.99
N ALA A 497 25.33 15.22 -20.43
CA ALA A 497 24.82 13.94 -20.88
C ALA A 497 23.43 13.67 -20.29
N ARG A 498 22.51 13.15 -21.10
CA ARG A 498 21.23 12.65 -20.57
C ARG A 498 21.42 11.21 -20.09
N ILE A 499 21.06 10.96 -18.84
CA ILE A 499 21.17 9.65 -18.22
C ILE A 499 19.83 8.92 -18.36
N TYR A 500 19.90 7.65 -18.74
CA TYR A 500 18.77 6.73 -18.87
C TYR A 500 19.05 5.50 -18.02
N ILE A 501 18.28 5.33 -16.95
CA ILE A 501 18.26 4.09 -16.17
C ILE A 501 17.41 3.09 -16.93
N GLN A 502 17.91 1.88 -17.17
CA GLN A 502 17.14 0.78 -17.72
C GLN A 502 16.75 -0.16 -16.59
N SER A 503 15.50 -0.62 -16.61
CA SER A 503 15.01 -1.63 -15.67
C SER A 503 15.95 -2.84 -15.60
N VAL A 504 16.20 -3.34 -14.39
CA VAL A 504 16.80 -4.64 -14.15
C VAL A 504 15.97 -5.70 -14.88
N LEU A 505 16.64 -6.52 -15.68
CA LEU A 505 15.97 -7.56 -16.45
C LEU A 505 15.52 -8.71 -15.55
N PRO A 506 14.36 -9.34 -15.82
CA PRO A 506 13.94 -10.52 -15.10
C PRO A 506 14.92 -11.68 -15.34
N VAL A 507 14.90 -12.64 -14.42
CA VAL A 507 15.60 -13.92 -14.55
C VAL A 507 14.62 -15.00 -14.98
N SER A 508 15.11 -16.06 -15.63
CA SER A 508 14.23 -17.16 -16.04
C SER A 508 13.58 -17.85 -14.82
N ALA A 509 12.37 -18.37 -15.00
CA ALA A 509 11.69 -19.16 -13.97
C ALA A 509 12.50 -20.39 -13.53
N SER A 510 13.37 -20.92 -14.40
CA SER A 510 14.29 -22.01 -14.07
C SER A 510 15.36 -21.58 -13.06
N LEU A 511 15.89 -20.36 -13.19
CA LEU A 511 16.84 -19.82 -12.23
C LEU A 511 16.17 -19.49 -10.91
N GLU A 512 15.03 -18.81 -10.93
CA GLU A 512 14.28 -18.41 -9.74
C GLU A 512 13.95 -19.62 -8.85
N ARG A 513 13.57 -20.76 -9.44
CA ARG A 513 13.40 -22.03 -8.70
C ARG A 513 14.68 -22.56 -8.06
N LYS A 514 15.85 -22.33 -8.68
CA LYS A 514 17.17 -22.79 -8.17
C LYS A 514 17.75 -21.82 -7.14
N LYS A 515 17.48 -20.53 -7.27
CA LYS A 515 17.97 -19.44 -6.42
C LYS A 515 16.78 -18.57 -5.98
N PRO A 516 15.99 -19.02 -4.99
CA PRO A 516 14.73 -18.35 -4.62
C PRO A 516 14.92 -16.91 -4.09
N HIS A 517 16.12 -16.57 -3.60
CA HIS A 517 16.44 -15.21 -3.17
C HIS A 517 16.72 -14.25 -4.34
N THR A 518 17.01 -14.77 -5.54
CA THR A 518 17.09 -14.00 -6.78
C THR A 518 15.80 -14.24 -7.55
N ASN A 519 14.77 -13.47 -7.20
CA ASN A 519 13.41 -13.64 -7.73
C ASN A 519 12.90 -12.40 -8.44
N ASN A 520 11.97 -12.63 -9.37
CA ASN A 520 11.42 -11.59 -10.23
C ASN A 520 10.53 -10.61 -9.47
N ARG A 521 9.93 -11.03 -8.35
CA ARG A 521 9.18 -10.15 -7.45
C ARG A 521 10.09 -9.06 -6.86
N HIS A 522 11.26 -9.42 -6.35
CA HIS A 522 12.22 -8.46 -5.80
C HIS A 522 12.82 -7.58 -6.90
N ILE A 523 13.11 -8.14 -8.08
CA ILE A 523 13.52 -7.37 -9.26
C ILE A 523 12.49 -6.30 -9.61
N GLN A 524 11.20 -6.63 -9.61
CA GLN A 524 10.11 -5.69 -9.88
C GLN A 524 10.05 -4.58 -8.82
N GLN A 525 10.18 -4.92 -7.53
CA GLN A 525 10.24 -3.94 -6.44
C GLN A 525 11.43 -2.96 -6.60
N CYS A 526 12.60 -3.47 -6.98
CA CYS A 526 13.77 -2.66 -7.28
C CYS A 526 13.53 -1.76 -8.51
N ASN A 527 12.89 -2.27 -9.56
CA ASN A 527 12.56 -1.51 -10.76
C ASN A 527 11.59 -0.34 -10.49
N VAL A 528 10.54 -0.57 -9.70
CA VAL A 528 9.62 0.48 -9.25
C VAL A 528 10.39 1.55 -8.48
N SER A 529 11.27 1.13 -7.56
CA SER A 529 12.04 2.04 -6.73
C SER A 529 13.08 2.83 -7.55
N LEU A 530 13.69 2.22 -8.56
CA LEU A 530 14.59 2.90 -9.52
C LEU A 530 13.84 3.92 -10.38
N SER A 531 12.63 3.60 -10.86
CA SER A 531 11.80 4.53 -11.63
C SER A 531 11.45 5.77 -10.82
N LYS A 532 11.04 5.59 -9.56
CA LYS A 532 10.79 6.70 -8.63
C LYS A 532 12.05 7.55 -8.40
N MET A 533 13.18 6.92 -8.11
CA MET A 533 14.44 7.63 -7.92
C MET A 533 14.89 8.36 -9.19
N ALA A 534 14.64 7.81 -10.39
CA ALA A 534 14.92 8.48 -11.65
C ALA A 534 14.18 9.83 -11.75
N ALA A 535 12.90 9.86 -11.35
CA ALA A 535 12.12 11.09 -11.30
C ALA A 535 12.66 12.09 -10.28
N GLU A 536 13.03 11.64 -9.08
CA GLU A 536 13.66 12.47 -8.03
C GLU A 536 14.99 13.08 -8.50
N GLU A 537 15.82 12.28 -9.17
CA GLU A 537 17.09 12.70 -9.73
C GLU A 537 16.94 13.39 -11.10
N GLN A 538 15.72 13.61 -11.62
CA GLN A 538 15.52 14.24 -12.93
C GLN A 538 16.31 13.57 -14.07
N VAL A 539 16.42 12.25 -14.03
CA VAL A 539 16.96 11.41 -15.11
C VAL A 539 15.85 10.55 -15.71
N ASN A 540 16.10 9.94 -16.86
CA ASN A 540 15.08 9.15 -17.55
C ASN A 540 15.11 7.70 -17.06
N TYR A 541 13.95 7.04 -17.09
CA TYR A 541 13.81 5.61 -16.84
C TYR A 541 13.22 4.93 -18.09
N ILE A 542 13.81 3.81 -18.51
CA ILE A 542 13.36 3.00 -19.65
C ILE A 542 13.03 1.60 -19.14
N ASN A 543 11.79 1.15 -19.33
CA ASN A 543 11.36 -0.20 -18.97
C ASN A 543 11.81 -1.23 -20.02
N LEU A 544 13.07 -1.62 -19.97
CA LEU A 544 13.65 -2.64 -20.83
C LEU A 544 13.14 -4.06 -20.51
N ALA A 545 12.70 -4.31 -19.27
CA ALA A 545 12.20 -5.59 -18.78
C ALA A 545 10.95 -6.02 -19.54
N ALA A 546 10.18 -5.08 -20.09
CA ALA A 546 9.05 -5.35 -20.99
C ALA A 546 9.45 -6.16 -22.24
N LEU A 547 10.73 -6.18 -22.62
CA LEU A 547 11.22 -7.04 -23.70
C LEU A 547 11.26 -8.52 -23.34
N ILE A 548 11.09 -8.90 -22.07
CA ILE A 548 11.15 -10.30 -21.62
C ILE A 548 9.80 -10.70 -21.01
N ASN A 549 9.07 -11.55 -21.71
CA ASN A 549 7.74 -12.04 -21.34
C ASN A 549 7.63 -13.55 -21.59
N GLU A 550 6.46 -14.14 -21.35
CA GLU A 550 6.26 -15.59 -21.51
C GLU A 550 6.52 -16.09 -22.93
N GLN A 551 6.35 -15.24 -23.94
CA GLN A 551 6.43 -15.61 -25.35
C GLN A 551 7.87 -15.64 -25.90
N ASN A 552 8.84 -15.09 -25.17
CA ASN A 552 10.23 -14.98 -25.61
C ASN A 552 11.24 -15.48 -24.57
N GLN A 553 10.82 -16.44 -23.75
CA GLN A 553 11.69 -17.16 -22.81
C GLN A 553 12.83 -17.90 -23.50
N ASP A 554 12.75 -18.13 -24.82
CA ASP A 554 13.82 -18.72 -25.62
C ASP A 554 15.02 -17.78 -25.81
N LEU A 555 14.88 -16.48 -25.48
CA LEU A 555 15.97 -15.51 -25.50
C LEU A 555 17.01 -15.74 -24.41
N TYR A 556 16.69 -16.46 -23.34
CA TYR A 556 17.65 -16.77 -22.27
C TYR A 556 18.72 -17.77 -22.70
N GLU A 557 19.93 -17.56 -22.20
CA GLU A 557 20.97 -18.59 -22.12
C GLU A 557 20.63 -19.64 -21.06
N ALA A 558 21.37 -20.75 -21.06
CA ALA A 558 21.09 -21.89 -20.18
C ALA A 558 21.20 -21.59 -18.68
N ASP A 559 21.93 -20.52 -18.30
CA ASP A 559 22.05 -20.09 -16.91
C ASP A 559 20.83 -19.31 -16.40
N GLY A 560 19.96 -18.84 -17.29
CA GLY A 560 18.75 -18.12 -16.94
C GLY A 560 18.96 -16.69 -16.43
N VAL A 561 20.17 -16.14 -16.58
CA VAL A 561 20.53 -14.73 -16.28
C VAL A 561 20.93 -14.00 -17.56
N HIS A 562 21.75 -14.64 -18.40
CA HIS A 562 22.24 -14.05 -19.64
C HIS A 562 21.28 -14.33 -20.80
N PHE A 563 21.48 -13.58 -21.89
CA PHE A 563 20.64 -13.64 -23.07
C PHE A 563 21.45 -14.03 -24.32
N LYS A 564 20.77 -14.66 -25.28
CA LYS A 564 21.30 -15.00 -26.59
C LYS A 564 21.39 -13.76 -27.49
N ALA A 565 22.18 -13.86 -28.56
CA ALA A 565 22.36 -12.79 -29.55
C ALA A 565 21.06 -12.10 -30.06
N PRO A 566 19.90 -12.78 -30.26
CA PRO A 566 18.67 -12.12 -30.69
C PRO A 566 18.15 -11.06 -29.71
N PHE A 567 18.34 -11.25 -28.39
CA PHE A 567 17.92 -10.26 -27.38
C PHE A 567 18.62 -8.92 -27.57
N TYR A 568 19.91 -8.92 -27.87
CA TYR A 568 20.68 -7.70 -28.01
C TYR A 568 20.25 -6.86 -29.21
N ASN A 569 19.85 -7.51 -30.30
CA ASN A 569 19.24 -6.83 -31.44
C ASN A 569 17.89 -6.23 -31.06
N LEU A 570 17.08 -6.95 -30.30
CA LEU A 570 15.79 -6.48 -29.79
C LEU A 570 15.96 -5.27 -28.86
N TRP A 571 16.89 -5.35 -27.92
CA TRP A 571 17.24 -4.27 -26.99
C TRP A 571 17.67 -2.99 -27.73
N LEU A 572 18.66 -3.09 -28.62
CA LEU A 572 19.14 -1.90 -29.34
C LEU A 572 18.07 -1.33 -30.28
N SER A 573 17.26 -2.18 -30.92
CA SER A 573 16.13 -1.72 -31.75
C SER A 573 15.06 -1.01 -30.93
N TYR A 574 14.74 -1.52 -29.74
CA TYR A 574 13.81 -0.89 -28.81
C TYR A 574 14.27 0.53 -28.44
N LEU A 575 15.56 0.70 -28.14
CA LEU A 575 16.13 2.02 -27.87
C LEU A 575 16.14 2.93 -29.12
N VAL A 576 16.45 2.40 -30.30
CA VAL A 576 16.39 3.17 -31.56
C VAL A 576 14.97 3.69 -31.78
N ASN A 577 13.95 2.85 -31.60
CA ASN A 577 12.55 3.23 -31.74
C ASN A 577 12.10 4.23 -30.68
N TYR A 578 12.54 4.06 -29.43
CA TYR A 578 12.29 4.98 -28.33
C TYR A 578 12.72 6.43 -28.66
N PHE A 579 13.82 6.60 -29.41
CA PHE A 579 14.29 7.92 -29.86
C PHE A 579 13.93 8.29 -31.30
N GLY A 580 13.53 7.32 -32.12
CA GLY A 580 13.25 7.46 -33.55
C GLY A 580 11.79 7.74 -33.88
N GLY A 581 10.84 7.38 -33.01
CA GLY A 581 9.39 7.56 -33.21
C GLY A 581 8.87 9.00 -33.15
N GLY A 582 9.76 10.00 -33.12
CA GLY A 582 9.43 11.43 -33.03
C GLY A 582 9.71 12.23 -34.31
N LYS A 583 9.53 11.64 -35.49
CA LYS A 583 9.54 12.38 -36.77
C LYS A 583 8.17 12.37 -37.43
#